data_AF-A0A1H1HZ85-F1
#
_entry.id   AF-A0A1H1HZ85-F1
#
_cell.length_a   1.000
_cell.length_b   1.000
_cell.length_c   1.000
_cell.angle_alpha   90.00
_cell.angle_beta   90.00
_cell.angle_gamma   90.00
#
_symmetry.space_group_name_H-M   'P 1'
#
loop_
_entity.id
_entity.type
_entity.pdbx_description
1 polymer ?
#
loop_
_entity_poly.entity_id
_entity_poly.type
_entity_poly.pdbx_seq_one_letter_code
_entity_poly.pdbx_strand_id
1 'polypeptide(L)'
;MTKAESDDPIPHAIYAGERVALLTQHGKERVLGPALEHALGCRVEHVTGYDTDLLGTFTRDISRAGTQSETARKKASVGMELSGLLLGIASEGSFGPDPYIGMFPWNIELIVWMDNERNLEVVGIGEGKTNFNHLLTGEWAAAQAFAREVQFPGHHLVVRPDGKDGTYICKGIASWQDLERAFSRALTRSSNGLVLIETDMRASANPTRMEVIGLAAEDLAHKLRSLCPACGTPGFWRVGRVPGLQCSACGTPTSETRAETFGCLKCPYHDTRDIADTTSAPPSICDYCNP
;
A
#
# COMPACT_ATOMS: atom_id res chain seq x y z
N MET A 1 -4.91 -16.79 -49.16
CA MET A 1 -5.50 -15.61 -48.52
C MET A 1 -5.14 -15.67 -47.04
N THR A 2 -3.95 -15.20 -46.71
CA THR A 2 -3.41 -15.12 -45.35
C THR A 2 -3.93 -13.84 -44.72
N LYS A 3 -4.63 -13.95 -43.59
CA LYS A 3 -5.01 -12.81 -42.76
C LYS A 3 -3.73 -12.17 -42.23
N ALA A 4 -3.55 -10.90 -42.52
CA ALA A 4 -2.55 -10.07 -41.86
C ALA A 4 -2.88 -10.03 -40.37
N GLU A 5 -1.96 -10.50 -39.55
CA GLU A 5 -1.91 -10.18 -38.13
C GLU A 5 -1.66 -8.68 -38.03
N SER A 6 -2.58 -7.98 -37.36
CA SER A 6 -2.44 -6.58 -37.03
C SER A 6 -1.33 -6.44 -35.99
N ASP A 7 -0.16 -5.98 -36.42
CA ASP A 7 0.86 -5.41 -35.55
C ASP A 7 0.30 -4.12 -34.93
N ASP A 8 -0.46 -4.26 -33.84
CA ASP A 8 -0.69 -3.14 -32.95
C ASP A 8 0.68 -2.78 -32.33
N PRO A 9 1.14 -1.52 -32.47
CA PRO A 9 2.43 -1.13 -31.92
C PRO A 9 2.38 -1.31 -30.40
N ILE A 10 3.29 -2.13 -29.88
CA ILE A 10 3.58 -2.20 -28.45
C ILE A 10 3.79 -0.74 -27.99
N PRO A 11 2.97 -0.21 -27.06
CA PRO A 11 3.10 1.17 -26.63
C PRO A 11 4.55 1.40 -26.22
N HIS A 12 5.23 2.36 -26.86
CA HIS A 12 6.55 2.80 -26.42
C HIS A 12 6.47 3.07 -24.92
N ALA A 13 7.21 2.31 -24.12
CA ALA A 13 7.18 2.44 -22.67
C ALA A 13 7.65 3.86 -22.31
N ILE A 14 6.71 4.71 -21.89
CA ILE A 14 6.90 6.16 -21.70
C ILE A 14 8.07 6.48 -20.76
N TYR A 15 8.38 5.56 -19.85
CA TYR A 15 9.44 5.69 -18.86
C TYR A 15 10.66 4.79 -19.14
N ALA A 16 10.79 4.22 -20.34
CA ALA A 16 11.91 3.36 -20.69
C ALA A 16 13.24 4.12 -20.60
N GLY A 17 14.17 3.60 -19.81
CA GLY A 17 15.48 4.21 -19.56
C GLY A 17 15.47 5.39 -18.58
N GLU A 18 14.30 5.85 -18.14
CA GLU A 18 14.19 6.95 -17.19
C GLU A 18 14.67 6.55 -15.80
N ARG A 19 15.31 7.48 -15.10
CA ARG A 19 15.80 7.29 -13.73
C ARG A 19 14.77 7.83 -12.75
N VAL A 20 14.39 7.02 -11.75
CA VAL A 20 13.32 7.35 -10.81
C VAL A 20 13.86 7.33 -9.39
N ALA A 21 13.73 8.45 -8.67
CA ALA A 21 14.18 8.55 -7.29
C ALA A 21 13.27 7.76 -6.35
N LEU A 22 13.81 6.81 -5.60
CA LEU A 22 13.12 6.11 -4.51
C LEU A 22 13.73 6.51 -3.18
N LEU A 23 13.03 7.36 -2.43
CA LEU A 23 13.41 7.65 -1.04
C LEU A 23 12.67 6.68 -0.11
N THR A 24 13.39 5.67 0.37
CA THR A 24 12.80 4.62 1.18
C THR A 24 13.76 4.09 2.25
N GLN A 25 13.17 3.51 3.29
CA GLN A 25 13.85 2.74 4.32
C GLN A 25 13.18 1.37 4.46
N HIS A 26 13.86 0.46 5.17
CA HIS A 26 13.36 -0.87 5.52
C HIS A 26 13.14 -1.82 4.34
N GLY A 27 13.98 -1.76 3.30
CA GLY A 27 14.06 -2.84 2.31
C GLY A 27 12.95 -2.87 1.25
N LYS A 28 12.13 -1.81 1.15
CA LYS A 28 10.98 -1.76 0.22
C LYS A 28 11.40 -1.74 -1.24
N GLU A 29 12.62 -1.30 -1.53
CA GLU A 29 13.23 -1.34 -2.86
C GLU A 29 13.22 -2.76 -3.47
N ARG A 30 13.22 -3.80 -2.64
CA ARG A 30 13.19 -5.20 -3.06
C ARG A 30 11.93 -5.60 -3.84
N VAL A 31 10.80 -4.92 -3.59
CA VAL A 31 9.54 -5.16 -4.31
C VAL A 31 9.20 -4.03 -5.27
N LEU A 32 9.51 -2.79 -4.91
CA LEU A 32 9.23 -1.61 -5.74
C LEU A 32 10.08 -1.59 -7.01
N GLY A 33 11.39 -1.83 -6.90
CA GLY A 33 12.32 -1.81 -8.02
C GLY A 33 11.90 -2.83 -9.09
N PRO A 34 11.92 -4.15 -8.79
CA PRO A 34 11.60 -5.17 -9.78
C PRO A 34 10.23 -5.00 -10.45
N ALA A 35 9.19 -4.65 -9.68
CA ALA A 35 7.84 -4.47 -10.24
C ALA A 35 7.77 -3.31 -11.24
N LEU A 36 8.35 -2.16 -10.88
CA LEU A 36 8.28 -0.96 -11.73
C LEU A 36 9.28 -1.02 -12.90
N GLU A 37 10.50 -1.47 -12.67
CA GLU A 37 11.52 -1.60 -13.73
C GLU A 37 11.07 -2.60 -14.80
N HIS A 38 10.51 -3.74 -14.41
CA HIS A 38 9.99 -4.73 -15.35
C HIS A 38 8.82 -4.19 -16.18
N ALA A 39 7.86 -3.51 -15.54
CA ALA A 39 6.65 -3.07 -16.21
C ALA A 39 6.83 -1.79 -17.04
N LEU A 40 7.73 -0.89 -16.63
CA LEU A 40 7.88 0.44 -17.22
C LEU A 40 9.19 0.62 -18.01
N GLY A 41 10.15 -0.30 -17.85
CA GLY A 41 11.49 -0.18 -18.44
C GLY A 41 12.33 0.94 -17.83
N CYS A 42 11.90 1.53 -16.72
CA CYS A 42 12.65 2.55 -15.99
C CYS A 42 13.77 1.93 -15.15
N ARG A 43 14.57 2.77 -14.48
CA ARG A 43 15.56 2.39 -13.47
C ARG A 43 15.22 3.06 -12.15
N VAL A 44 14.95 2.27 -11.12
CA VAL A 44 14.66 2.78 -9.78
C VAL A 44 15.97 2.99 -9.02
N GLU A 45 16.19 4.21 -8.56
CA GLU A 45 17.40 4.61 -7.86
C GLU A 45 17.12 4.88 -6.40
N HIS A 46 17.71 4.05 -5.53
CA HIS A 46 17.59 4.25 -4.09
C HIS A 46 18.36 5.49 -3.65
N VAL A 47 17.62 6.48 -3.15
CA VAL A 47 18.18 7.69 -2.56
C VAL A 47 18.45 7.42 -1.08
N THR A 48 19.71 7.54 -0.68
CA THR A 48 20.18 7.36 0.69
C THR A 48 20.62 8.69 1.30
N GLY A 49 20.86 8.73 2.62
CA GLY A 49 21.36 9.93 3.30
C GLY A 49 20.27 10.86 3.86
N TYR A 50 18.99 10.48 3.78
CA TYR A 50 17.90 11.17 4.47
C TYR A 50 17.14 10.19 5.38
N ASP A 51 17.00 10.57 6.65
CA ASP A 51 16.24 9.77 7.58
C ASP A 51 14.74 10.03 7.40
N THR A 52 14.04 9.11 6.71
CA THR A 52 12.60 9.23 6.47
C THR A 52 11.78 9.08 7.73
N ASP A 53 12.35 8.52 8.81
CA ASP A 53 11.66 8.42 10.10
C ASP A 53 11.38 9.81 10.70
N LEU A 54 12.13 10.85 10.29
CA LEU A 54 11.86 12.25 10.61
C LEU A 54 10.51 12.75 10.09
N LEU A 55 9.92 12.06 9.11
CA LEU A 55 8.61 12.37 8.55
C LEU A 55 7.46 11.62 9.26
N GLY A 56 7.79 10.84 10.30
CA GLY A 56 6.87 10.07 11.12
C GLY A 56 7.19 8.57 11.11
N THR A 57 7.05 7.91 12.26
CA THR A 57 7.36 6.47 12.40
C THR A 57 6.13 5.64 12.74
N PHE A 58 6.12 4.37 12.30
CA PHE A 58 5.10 3.38 12.66
C PHE A 58 5.12 3.03 14.15
N THR A 59 6.29 3.14 14.78
CA THR A 59 6.46 2.88 16.21
C THR A 59 6.01 4.06 17.08
N ARG A 60 5.45 5.14 16.49
CA ARG A 60 4.95 6.33 17.19
C ARG A 60 6.02 7.12 17.94
N ASP A 61 7.29 6.94 17.59
CA ASP A 61 8.38 7.71 18.20
C ASP A 61 8.44 9.15 17.62
N ILE A 62 7.86 9.36 16.42
CA ILE A 62 7.72 10.66 15.74
C ILE A 62 6.31 10.75 15.13
N SER A 63 5.55 11.79 15.48
CA SER A 63 4.18 12.02 14.98
C SER A 63 4.15 12.34 13.48
N ARG A 64 3.13 11.85 12.77
CA ARG A 64 2.89 12.17 11.36
C ARG A 64 2.34 13.59 11.22
N ALA A 65 2.88 14.36 10.27
CA ALA A 65 2.47 15.76 10.03
C ALA A 65 1.29 15.92 9.05
N GLY A 66 0.78 14.83 8.47
CA GLY A 66 -0.31 14.87 7.49
C GLY A 66 -0.91 13.50 7.17
N THR A 67 -1.76 13.44 6.15
CA THR A 67 -2.35 12.20 5.62
C THR A 67 -1.29 11.26 5.04
N GLN A 68 -1.66 9.99 4.85
CA GLN A 68 -0.80 8.99 4.20
C GLN A 68 -0.29 9.47 2.83
N SER A 69 -1.19 10.04 2.02
CA SER A 69 -0.88 10.55 0.68
C SER A 69 0.03 11.78 0.72
N GLU A 70 -0.20 12.72 1.63
CA GLU A 70 0.67 13.91 1.79
C GLU A 70 2.08 13.53 2.23
N THR A 71 2.18 12.57 3.16
CA THR A 71 3.48 12.06 3.63
C THR A 71 4.24 11.37 2.50
N ALA A 72 3.56 10.52 1.71
CA ALA A 72 4.15 9.88 0.55
C ALA A 72 4.60 10.91 -0.50
N ARG A 73 3.76 11.89 -0.83
CA ARG A 73 4.11 12.98 -1.75
C ARG A 73 5.35 13.73 -1.28
N LYS A 74 5.40 14.13 -0.01
CA LYS A 74 6.57 14.85 0.54
C LYS A 74 7.84 14.01 0.47
N LYS A 75 7.75 12.70 0.73
CA LYS A 75 8.88 11.77 0.60
C LYS A 75 9.37 11.66 -0.85
N ALA A 76 8.46 11.55 -1.80
CA ALA A 76 8.82 11.51 -3.21
C ALA A 76 9.52 12.82 -3.62
N SER A 77 8.99 13.98 -3.19
CA SER A 77 9.61 15.29 -3.47
C SER A 77 11.01 15.39 -2.89
N VAL A 78 11.21 15.01 -1.62
CA VAL A 78 12.54 15.03 -0.99
C VAL A 78 13.50 14.09 -1.71
N GLY A 79 13.05 12.90 -2.13
CA GLY A 79 13.86 11.98 -2.93
C GLY A 79 14.31 12.59 -4.26
N MET A 80 13.41 13.28 -4.95
CA MET A 80 13.71 14.01 -6.19
C MET A 80 14.69 15.15 -5.97
N GLU A 81 14.48 15.96 -4.93
CA GLU A 81 15.36 17.08 -4.56
C GLU A 81 16.80 16.60 -4.28
N LEU A 82 16.94 15.52 -3.49
CA LEU A 82 18.25 14.97 -3.11
C LEU A 82 19.00 14.33 -4.28
N SER A 83 18.28 13.74 -5.24
CA SER A 83 18.87 13.05 -6.39
C SER A 83 19.04 13.94 -7.62
N GLY A 84 18.34 15.08 -7.68
CA GLY A 84 18.23 15.92 -8.87
C GLY A 84 17.40 15.30 -10.00
N LEU A 85 16.60 14.26 -9.72
CA LEU A 85 15.76 13.57 -10.72
C LEU A 85 14.38 14.23 -10.85
N LEU A 86 13.81 14.15 -12.05
CA LEU A 86 12.47 14.68 -12.37
C LEU A 86 11.33 13.68 -12.08
N LEU A 87 11.68 12.42 -11.82
CA LEU A 87 10.75 11.37 -11.46
C LEU A 87 11.03 10.90 -10.02
N GLY A 88 9.98 10.72 -9.24
CA GLY A 88 10.07 10.27 -7.86
C GLY A 88 8.98 9.30 -7.47
N ILE A 89 9.34 8.33 -6.64
CA ILE A 89 8.43 7.40 -6.02
C ILE A 89 8.63 7.36 -4.52
N ALA A 90 7.53 7.21 -3.79
CA ALA A 90 7.55 6.96 -2.36
C ALA A 90 6.34 6.16 -1.94
N SER A 91 6.50 5.37 -0.87
CA SER A 91 5.43 4.56 -0.31
C SER A 91 5.19 4.84 1.17
N GLU A 92 3.91 4.80 1.54
CA GLU A 92 3.44 4.92 2.90
C GLU A 92 2.35 3.89 3.20
N GLY A 93 2.32 3.43 4.46
CA GLY A 93 1.38 2.42 4.93
C GLY A 93 0.44 2.96 6.02
N SER A 94 -0.76 2.41 6.07
CA SER A 94 -1.76 2.67 7.10
C SER A 94 -2.36 1.36 7.60
N PHE A 95 -2.61 1.28 8.91
CA PHE A 95 -3.17 0.10 9.55
C PHE A 95 -4.41 0.48 10.34
N GLY A 96 -5.48 -0.30 10.16
CA GLY A 96 -6.76 -0.05 10.80
C GLY A 96 -7.66 -1.28 10.77
N PRO A 97 -8.91 -1.17 11.24
CA PRO A 97 -9.90 -2.22 11.04
C PRO A 97 -10.24 -2.35 9.55
N ASP A 98 -10.66 -3.54 9.13
CA ASP A 98 -11.05 -3.78 7.74
C ASP A 98 -12.22 -2.88 7.33
N PRO A 99 -12.23 -2.38 6.07
CA PRO A 99 -13.19 -1.36 5.66
C PRO A 99 -14.61 -1.90 5.43
N TYR A 100 -14.82 -3.22 5.47
CA TYR A 100 -16.08 -3.85 5.11
C TYR A 100 -16.94 -4.18 6.33
N ILE A 101 -16.35 -4.87 7.31
CA ILE A 101 -17.03 -5.32 8.54
C ILE A 101 -16.36 -4.81 9.82
N GLY A 102 -15.15 -4.24 9.73
CA GLY A 102 -14.47 -3.61 10.86
C GLY A 102 -13.95 -4.56 11.94
N MET A 103 -13.80 -5.84 11.62
CA MET A 103 -13.47 -6.91 12.57
C MET A 103 -12.00 -7.34 12.53
N PHE A 104 -11.30 -7.16 11.41
CA PHE A 104 -9.94 -7.67 11.21
C PHE A 104 -8.91 -6.55 11.02
N PRO A 105 -7.66 -6.73 11.46
CA PRO A 105 -6.58 -5.81 11.09
C PRO A 105 -6.36 -5.80 9.57
N TRP A 106 -6.30 -4.59 9.02
CA TRP A 106 -6.16 -4.32 7.59
C TRP A 106 -4.99 -3.39 7.33
N ASN A 107 -4.21 -3.70 6.30
CA ASN A 107 -3.12 -2.88 5.79
C ASN A 107 -3.56 -2.23 4.48
N ILE A 108 -3.31 -0.93 4.36
CA ILE A 108 -3.40 -0.18 3.10
C ILE A 108 -2.03 0.42 2.83
N GLU A 109 -1.39 0.00 1.75
CA GLU A 109 -0.16 0.58 1.23
C GLU A 109 -0.48 1.47 0.03
N LEU A 110 0.12 2.65 0.03
CA LEU A 110 -0.02 3.65 -1.00
C LEU A 110 1.36 3.97 -1.57
N ILE A 111 1.48 4.00 -2.90
CA ILE A 111 2.70 4.43 -3.60
C ILE A 111 2.34 5.62 -4.48
N VAL A 112 3.03 6.74 -4.29
CA VAL A 112 2.93 7.90 -5.18
C VAL A 112 4.05 7.84 -6.20
N TRP A 113 3.70 7.99 -7.47
CA TRP A 113 4.60 8.32 -8.58
C TRP A 113 4.41 9.78 -8.97
N MET A 114 5.50 10.53 -9.00
CA MET A 114 5.50 11.92 -9.46
C MET A 114 6.38 12.06 -10.70
N ASP A 115 5.85 12.75 -11.70
CA ASP A 115 6.55 13.15 -12.90
C ASP A 115 6.46 14.66 -13.05
N ASN A 116 7.57 15.36 -12.78
CA ASN A 116 7.63 16.81 -12.88
C ASN A 116 7.69 17.31 -14.33
N GLU A 117 8.23 16.52 -15.26
CA GLU A 117 8.27 16.89 -16.68
C GLU A 117 6.86 16.94 -17.26
N ARG A 118 6.03 15.97 -16.89
CA ARG A 118 4.63 15.88 -17.33
C ARG A 118 3.67 16.53 -16.33
N ASN A 119 4.10 16.97 -15.16
CA ASN A 119 3.22 17.45 -14.09
C ASN A 119 2.11 16.42 -13.78
N LEU A 120 2.51 15.18 -13.50
CA LEU A 120 1.62 14.07 -13.19
C LEU A 120 1.88 13.53 -11.78
N GLU A 121 0.80 13.17 -11.12
CA GLU A 121 0.81 12.36 -9.90
C GLU A 121 -0.08 11.13 -10.15
N VAL A 122 0.49 9.93 -10.00
CA VAL A 122 -0.24 8.67 -10.12
C VAL A 122 -0.07 7.88 -8.84
N VAL A 123 -1.17 7.37 -8.31
CA VAL A 123 -1.19 6.66 -7.04
C VAL A 123 -1.54 5.19 -7.25
N GLY A 124 -0.67 4.30 -6.81
CA GLY A 124 -0.94 2.87 -6.66
C GLY A 124 -1.41 2.56 -5.25
N ILE A 125 -2.37 1.63 -5.12
CA ILE A 125 -2.92 1.19 -3.84
C ILE A 125 -2.90 -0.33 -3.78
N GLY A 126 -2.37 -0.87 -2.68
CA GLY A 126 -2.45 -2.28 -2.34
C GLY A 126 -3.08 -2.41 -0.96
N GLU A 127 -3.93 -3.40 -0.77
CA GLU A 127 -4.57 -3.62 0.51
C GLU A 127 -4.70 -5.11 0.82
N GLY A 128 -4.74 -5.43 2.11
CA GLY A 128 -4.87 -6.82 2.53
C GLY A 128 -4.90 -7.00 4.03
N LYS A 129 -5.21 -8.23 4.44
CA LYS A 129 -5.15 -8.66 5.84
C LYS A 129 -3.72 -8.48 6.37
N THR A 130 -3.62 -8.14 7.65
CA THR A 130 -2.33 -8.00 8.33
C THR A 130 -2.35 -8.64 9.70
N ASN A 131 -1.17 -8.87 10.26
CA ASN A 131 -0.99 -9.32 11.64
C ASN A 131 -0.85 -8.16 12.63
N PHE A 132 -1.12 -6.91 12.21
CA PHE A 132 -1.00 -5.73 13.07
C PHE A 132 -1.80 -5.90 14.38
N ASN A 133 -1.06 -6.21 15.44
CA ASN A 133 -1.63 -6.48 16.75
C ASN A 133 -0.64 -6.12 17.87
N HIS A 134 -1.15 -6.06 19.10
CA HIS A 134 -0.38 -5.78 20.30
C HIS A 134 -0.95 -6.51 21.51
N LEU A 135 -0.09 -6.79 22.48
CA LEU A 135 -0.46 -7.35 23.78
C LEU A 135 0.25 -6.59 24.89
N LEU A 136 -0.48 -6.26 25.96
CA LEU A 136 0.07 -5.76 27.20
C LEU A 136 -0.03 -6.86 28.27
N THR A 137 1.10 -7.36 28.78
CA THR A 137 1.10 -8.44 29.77
C THR A 137 2.36 -8.45 30.63
N GLY A 138 2.24 -8.93 31.87
CA GLY A 138 3.38 -9.30 32.73
C GLY A 138 3.75 -10.78 32.65
N GLU A 139 2.94 -11.59 31.94
CA GLU A 139 3.07 -13.04 31.90
C GLU A 139 3.77 -13.53 30.64
N TRP A 140 4.86 -14.27 30.82
CA TRP A 140 5.61 -14.85 29.70
C TRP A 140 4.79 -15.84 28.87
N ALA A 141 3.93 -16.65 29.50
CA ALA A 141 3.05 -17.58 28.79
C ALA A 141 2.10 -16.86 27.82
N ALA A 142 1.52 -15.73 28.25
CA ALA A 142 0.67 -14.89 27.40
C ALA A 142 1.47 -14.26 26.25
N ALA A 143 2.69 -13.76 26.53
CA ALA A 143 3.60 -13.24 25.51
C ALA A 143 3.94 -14.30 24.43
N GLN A 144 4.18 -15.55 24.85
CA GLN A 144 4.45 -16.65 23.92
C GLN A 144 3.22 -17.02 23.08
N ALA A 145 2.02 -17.01 23.66
CA ALA A 145 0.79 -17.27 22.93
C ALA A 145 0.55 -16.20 21.85
N PHE A 146 0.66 -14.92 22.22
CA PHE A 146 0.55 -13.80 21.30
C PHE A 146 1.58 -13.86 20.18
N ALA A 147 2.86 -14.14 20.49
CA ALA A 147 3.90 -14.24 19.48
C ALA A 147 3.54 -15.29 18.40
N ARG A 148 3.00 -16.44 18.79
CA ARG A 148 2.55 -17.46 17.82
C ARG A 148 1.36 -16.97 16.99
N GLU A 149 0.38 -16.32 17.62
CA GLU A 149 -0.80 -15.76 16.94
C GLU A 149 -0.41 -14.79 15.82
N VAL A 150 0.55 -13.89 16.10
CA VAL A 150 1.02 -12.90 15.12
C VAL A 150 2.12 -13.44 14.18
N GLN A 151 2.28 -14.76 14.12
CA GLN A 151 3.17 -15.46 13.18
C GLN A 151 4.67 -15.18 13.41
N PHE A 152 5.09 -14.95 14.65
CA PHE A 152 6.50 -14.92 15.04
C PHE A 152 7.11 -16.34 15.00
N PRO A 153 8.39 -16.51 14.58
CA PRO A 153 9.38 -15.50 14.22
C PRO A 153 9.39 -15.08 12.75
N GLY A 154 8.44 -15.57 11.94
CA GLY A 154 8.33 -15.14 10.53
C GLY A 154 8.05 -13.64 10.39
N HIS A 155 7.38 -13.07 11.38
CA HIS A 155 7.25 -11.63 11.60
C HIS A 155 8.02 -11.25 12.86
N HIS A 156 8.73 -10.13 12.83
CA HIS A 156 9.46 -9.67 14.02
C HIS A 156 8.53 -8.97 15.01
N LEU A 157 9.04 -8.79 16.24
CA LEU A 157 8.34 -8.10 17.31
C LEU A 157 9.10 -6.86 17.80
N VAL A 158 8.34 -5.98 18.42
CA VAL A 158 8.79 -4.84 19.20
C VAL A 158 8.37 -5.05 20.66
N VAL A 159 9.26 -4.74 21.59
CA VAL A 159 9.00 -4.84 23.04
C VAL A 159 9.28 -3.50 23.71
N ARG A 160 8.33 -3.05 24.55
CA ARG A 160 8.43 -1.86 25.41
C ARG A 160 8.03 -2.20 26.86
N PRO A 161 8.68 -1.61 27.88
CA PRO A 161 8.20 -1.68 29.25
C PRO A 161 6.98 -0.78 29.42
N ASP A 162 6.11 -1.13 30.36
CA ASP A 162 4.89 -0.41 30.70
C ASP A 162 3.88 -0.36 29.55
N GLY A 163 3.95 0.65 28.68
CA GLY A 163 2.94 0.88 27.65
C GLY A 163 3.50 1.64 26.46
N LYS A 164 2.59 2.30 25.74
CA LYS A 164 2.91 2.99 24.47
C LYS A 164 3.87 4.17 24.66
N ASP A 165 3.90 4.76 25.86
CA ASP A 165 4.66 5.98 26.16
C ASP A 165 6.07 5.72 26.73
N GLY A 166 6.48 4.45 26.80
CA GLY A 166 7.81 4.07 27.31
C GLY A 166 8.93 4.54 26.38
N THR A 167 9.97 5.17 26.96
CA THR A 167 11.14 5.68 26.22
C THR A 167 12.11 4.60 25.76
N TYR A 168 12.12 3.44 26.44
CA TYR A 168 12.91 2.28 26.02
C TYR A 168 12.10 1.42 25.04
N ILE A 169 12.68 1.15 23.88
CA ILE A 169 12.10 0.28 22.86
C ILE A 169 13.14 -0.70 22.33
N CYS A 170 12.78 -1.98 22.25
CA CYS A 170 13.55 -3.01 21.56
C CYS A 170 12.83 -3.40 20.28
N LYS A 171 13.41 -3.09 19.12
CA LYS A 171 12.81 -3.34 17.79
C LYS A 171 13.54 -4.49 17.08
N GLY A 172 12.88 -5.14 16.13
CA GLY A 172 13.53 -6.12 15.24
C GLY A 172 13.86 -7.44 15.93
N ILE A 173 13.08 -7.82 16.94
CA ILE A 173 13.24 -9.09 17.61
C ILE A 173 12.84 -10.20 16.63
N ALA A 174 13.76 -11.10 16.31
CA ALA A 174 13.61 -12.08 15.23
C ALA A 174 13.79 -13.54 15.70
N SER A 175 14.00 -13.79 17.00
CA SER A 175 14.18 -15.13 17.54
C SER A 175 13.55 -15.29 18.93
N TRP A 176 13.10 -16.49 19.25
CA TRP A 176 12.50 -16.79 20.56
C TRP A 176 13.42 -16.44 21.74
N GLN A 177 14.72 -16.67 21.58
CA GLN A 177 15.73 -16.33 22.59
C GLN A 177 15.91 -14.81 22.75
N ASP A 178 15.84 -14.05 21.66
CA ASP A 178 15.85 -12.58 21.73
C ASP A 178 14.58 -12.05 22.36
N LEU A 179 13.42 -12.65 22.06
CA LEU A 179 12.13 -12.26 22.62
C LEU A 179 12.11 -12.46 24.14
N GLU A 180 12.55 -13.62 24.62
CA GLU A 180 12.62 -13.91 26.06
C GLU A 180 13.53 -12.91 26.78
N ARG A 181 14.73 -12.68 26.25
CA ARG A 181 15.67 -11.68 26.80
C ARG A 181 15.10 -10.27 26.78
N ALA A 182 14.45 -9.86 25.69
CA ALA A 182 13.84 -8.54 25.56
C ALA A 182 12.68 -8.37 26.55
N PHE A 183 11.83 -9.39 26.68
CA PHE A 183 10.70 -9.41 27.61
C PHE A 183 11.16 -9.31 29.05
N SER A 184 12.08 -10.17 29.51
CA SER A 184 12.60 -10.11 30.89
C SER A 184 13.23 -8.76 31.20
N ARG A 185 14.02 -8.20 30.27
CA ARG A 185 14.63 -6.87 30.45
C ARG A 185 13.60 -5.75 30.51
N ALA A 186 12.54 -5.83 29.71
CA ALA A 186 11.46 -4.87 29.74
C ALA A 186 10.67 -4.97 31.06
N LEU A 187 10.38 -6.19 31.52
CA LEU A 187 9.66 -6.43 32.77
C LEU A 187 10.42 -5.88 33.98
N THR A 188 11.74 -6.06 34.05
CA THR A 188 12.57 -5.47 35.13
C THR A 188 12.57 -3.93 35.12
N ARG A 189 12.35 -3.32 33.95
CA ARG A 189 12.30 -1.86 33.79
C ARG A 189 10.90 -1.28 33.92
N SER A 190 9.89 -2.14 33.92
CA SER A 190 8.49 -1.73 34.02
C SER A 190 8.20 -1.24 35.44
N SER A 191 7.53 -0.11 35.51
CA SER A 191 7.00 0.49 36.73
C SER A 191 5.69 -0.17 37.19
N ASN A 192 4.92 -0.76 36.28
CA ASN A 192 3.62 -1.38 36.56
C ASN A 192 3.61 -2.91 36.44
N GLY A 193 4.78 -3.53 36.18
CA GLY A 193 4.92 -4.98 36.00
C GLY A 193 4.34 -5.50 34.68
N LEU A 194 4.14 -4.63 33.68
CA LEU A 194 3.61 -4.98 32.37
C LEU A 194 4.60 -4.66 31.25
N VAL A 195 4.51 -5.44 30.18
CA VAL A 195 5.32 -5.30 28.98
C VAL A 195 4.38 -5.23 27.79
N LEU A 196 4.54 -4.20 26.97
CA LEU A 196 3.86 -4.06 25.70
C LEU A 196 4.68 -4.77 24.60
N ILE A 197 4.04 -5.70 23.92
CA ILE A 197 4.57 -6.41 22.76
C ILE A 197 3.74 -6.02 21.55
N GLU A 198 4.39 -5.56 20.49
CA GLU A 198 3.75 -5.15 19.24
C GLU A 198 4.36 -5.92 18.09
N THR A 199 3.56 -6.17 17.06
CA THR A 199 4.10 -6.58 15.75
C THR A 199 5.01 -5.49 15.18
N ASP A 200 6.16 -5.89 14.66
CA ASP A 200 7.09 -4.97 14.02
C ASP A 200 6.63 -4.67 12.60
N MET A 201 5.88 -3.58 12.42
CA MET A 201 5.32 -3.24 11.11
C MET A 201 6.33 -2.65 10.14
N ARG A 202 7.64 -2.57 10.44
CA ARG A 202 8.63 -2.12 9.45
C ARG A 202 8.70 -3.14 8.32
N ALA A 203 8.75 -2.69 7.06
CA ALA A 203 8.60 -3.56 5.89
C ALA A 203 9.62 -4.73 5.87
N SER A 204 10.88 -4.48 6.23
CA SER A 204 11.92 -5.50 6.34
C SER A 204 11.66 -6.58 7.41
N ALA A 205 10.76 -6.30 8.35
CA ALA A 205 10.46 -7.10 9.53
C ALA A 205 9.10 -7.81 9.44
N ASN A 206 8.32 -7.52 8.37
CA ASN A 206 6.96 -8.00 8.19
C ASN A 206 6.73 -8.44 6.74
N PRO A 207 6.90 -9.74 6.43
CA PRO A 207 6.67 -10.29 5.09
C PRO A 207 5.26 -10.02 4.53
N THR A 208 4.22 -10.15 5.35
CA THR A 208 2.84 -9.86 4.93
C THR A 208 2.67 -8.42 4.45
N ARG A 209 3.26 -7.45 5.17
CA ARG A 209 3.29 -6.05 4.74
C ARG A 209 4.05 -5.89 3.43
N MET A 210 5.19 -6.56 3.27
CA MET A 210 6.01 -6.49 2.05
C MET A 210 5.24 -6.96 0.81
N GLU A 211 4.41 -8.01 0.95
CA GLU A 211 3.53 -8.48 -0.12
C GLU A 211 2.50 -7.40 -0.53
N VAL A 212 1.86 -6.73 0.43
CA VAL A 212 0.91 -5.65 0.15
C VAL A 212 1.57 -4.45 -0.55
N ILE A 213 2.84 -4.14 -0.22
CA ILE A 213 3.62 -3.13 -0.95
C ILE A 213 3.83 -3.57 -2.41
N GLY A 214 4.08 -4.86 -2.64
CA GLY A 214 4.15 -5.44 -3.99
C GLY A 214 2.86 -5.23 -4.78
N LEU A 215 1.71 -5.53 -4.19
CA LEU A 215 0.39 -5.29 -4.81
C LEU A 215 0.17 -3.82 -5.18
N ALA A 216 0.57 -2.90 -4.29
CA ALA A 216 0.49 -1.47 -4.58
C ALA A 216 1.38 -1.08 -5.78
N ALA A 217 2.54 -1.72 -5.93
CA ALA A 217 3.48 -1.46 -7.01
C ALA A 217 2.95 -1.98 -8.35
N GLU A 218 2.30 -3.14 -8.35
CA GLU A 218 1.62 -3.71 -9.51
C GLU A 218 0.44 -2.83 -9.96
N ASP A 219 -0.40 -2.37 -9.03
CA ASP A 219 -1.49 -1.43 -9.33
C ASP A 219 -0.96 -0.11 -9.92
N LEU A 220 0.12 0.44 -9.36
CA LEU A 220 0.79 1.62 -9.90
C LEU A 220 1.29 1.38 -11.33
N ALA A 221 1.97 0.25 -11.57
CA ALA A 221 2.49 -0.11 -12.88
C ALA A 221 1.37 -0.25 -13.93
N HIS A 222 0.25 -0.88 -13.58
CA HIS A 222 -0.92 -0.99 -14.44
C HIS A 222 -1.49 0.39 -14.82
N LYS A 223 -1.62 1.29 -13.83
CA LYS A 223 -2.07 2.67 -14.06
C LYS A 223 -1.14 3.42 -15.01
N LEU A 224 0.17 3.37 -14.77
CA LEU A 224 1.15 4.08 -15.58
C LEU A 224 1.24 3.55 -17.02
N ARG A 225 1.01 2.25 -17.24
CA ARG A 225 0.92 1.66 -18.58
C ARG A 225 -0.38 1.97 -19.32
N SER A 226 -1.42 2.37 -18.60
CA SER A 226 -2.69 2.74 -19.20
C SER A 226 -2.61 4.16 -19.76
N LEU A 227 -2.53 4.26 -21.09
CA LEU A 227 -2.37 5.54 -21.78
C LEU A 227 -3.73 6.11 -22.19
N CYS A 228 -3.86 7.43 -22.10
CA CYS A 228 -5.03 8.12 -22.62
C CYS A 228 -5.08 7.96 -24.15
N PRO A 229 -6.17 7.47 -24.74
CA PRO A 229 -6.26 7.28 -26.19
C PRO A 229 -6.29 8.60 -26.97
N ALA A 230 -6.64 9.71 -26.32
CA ALA A 230 -6.68 11.03 -26.96
C ALA A 230 -5.34 11.76 -26.97
N CYS A 231 -4.53 11.63 -25.91
CA CYS A 231 -3.29 12.43 -25.76
C CYS A 231 -2.05 11.63 -25.34
N GLY A 232 -2.15 10.31 -25.19
CA GLY A 232 -1.04 9.44 -24.81
C GLY A 232 -0.56 9.58 -23.36
N THR A 233 -1.19 10.43 -22.54
CA THR A 233 -0.78 10.65 -21.14
C THR A 233 -0.94 9.36 -20.32
N PRO A 234 0.09 8.91 -19.57
CA PRO A 234 -0.02 7.75 -18.69
C PRO A 234 -0.94 8.02 -17.49
N GLY A 235 -1.52 6.97 -16.91
CA GLY A 235 -2.46 7.11 -15.80
C GLY A 235 -3.92 7.27 -16.23
N PHE A 236 -4.28 6.84 -17.44
CA PHE A 236 -5.68 6.78 -17.86
C PHE A 236 -6.40 5.64 -17.14
N TRP A 237 -7.05 5.95 -16.02
CA TRP A 237 -7.56 4.93 -15.10
C TRP A 237 -8.99 5.22 -14.68
N ARG A 238 -9.59 4.27 -13.96
CA ARG A 238 -10.92 4.41 -13.39
C ARG A 238 -10.98 5.61 -12.45
N VAL A 239 -11.85 6.56 -12.78
CA VAL A 239 -12.16 7.76 -12.00
C VAL A 239 -13.58 7.72 -11.41
N GLY A 240 -14.42 6.77 -11.84
CA GLY A 240 -15.78 6.66 -11.35
C GLY A 240 -16.42 5.30 -11.65
N ARG A 241 -17.55 5.07 -10.97
CA ARG A 241 -18.46 3.94 -11.20
C ARG A 241 -19.84 4.50 -11.49
N VAL A 242 -20.53 3.87 -12.43
CA VAL A 242 -21.89 4.22 -12.83
C VAL A 242 -22.83 3.14 -12.28
N PRO A 243 -23.72 3.47 -11.34
CA PRO A 243 -24.69 2.50 -10.82
C PRO A 243 -25.79 2.20 -11.86
N GLY A 244 -26.71 1.30 -11.51
CA GLY A 244 -27.90 1.03 -12.30
C GLY A 244 -27.88 -0.31 -13.05
N LEU A 245 -27.12 -1.29 -12.55
CA LEU A 245 -27.20 -2.66 -13.06
C LEU A 245 -28.61 -3.22 -12.85
N GLN A 246 -29.22 -3.81 -13.88
CA GLN A 246 -30.63 -4.22 -13.83
C GLN A 246 -30.83 -5.47 -12.96
N CYS A 247 -31.85 -5.47 -12.09
CA CYS A 247 -32.24 -6.66 -11.34
C CYS A 247 -32.70 -7.79 -12.27
N SER A 248 -32.21 -9.01 -12.06
CA SER A 248 -32.55 -10.17 -12.89
C SER A 248 -34.00 -10.64 -12.77
N ALA A 249 -34.74 -10.20 -11.75
CA ALA A 249 -36.15 -10.57 -11.53
C ALA A 249 -37.13 -9.47 -11.96
N CYS A 250 -36.92 -8.22 -11.53
CA CYS A 250 -37.87 -7.13 -11.77
C CYS A 250 -37.40 -6.10 -12.80
N GLY A 251 -36.14 -6.15 -13.25
CA GLY A 251 -35.56 -5.19 -14.19
C GLY A 251 -35.25 -3.80 -13.62
N THR A 252 -35.61 -3.52 -12.37
CA THR A 252 -35.32 -2.24 -11.72
C THR A 252 -33.79 -2.02 -11.63
N PRO A 253 -33.28 -0.83 -11.98
CA PRO A 253 -31.87 -0.48 -11.77
C PRO A 253 -31.51 -0.52 -10.28
N THR A 254 -30.43 -1.23 -9.95
CA THR A 254 -29.92 -1.35 -8.57
C THR A 254 -28.79 -0.36 -8.31
N SER A 255 -28.34 -0.26 -7.05
CA SER A 255 -27.16 0.51 -6.67
C SER A 255 -25.85 -0.12 -7.19
N GLU A 256 -25.90 -1.35 -7.69
CA GLU A 256 -24.75 -2.06 -8.24
C GLU A 256 -24.19 -1.37 -9.49
N THR A 257 -22.87 -1.51 -9.63
CA THR A 257 -22.13 -0.88 -10.72
C THR A 257 -22.45 -1.56 -12.05
N ARG A 258 -22.94 -0.79 -13.01
CA ARG A 258 -23.16 -1.19 -14.41
C ARG A 258 -21.92 -0.97 -15.26
N ALA A 259 -21.27 0.18 -15.05
CA ALA A 259 -20.16 0.64 -15.88
C ALA A 259 -19.10 1.35 -15.06
N GLU A 260 -17.89 1.42 -15.57
CA GLU A 260 -16.78 2.17 -15.00
C GLU A 260 -16.41 3.34 -15.92
N THR A 261 -16.15 4.51 -15.35
CA THR A 261 -15.66 5.67 -16.09
C THR A 261 -14.15 5.76 -15.91
N PHE A 262 -13.42 5.79 -17.02
CA PHE A 262 -11.99 6.02 -17.11
C PHE A 262 -11.72 7.46 -17.53
N GLY A 263 -10.71 8.10 -16.96
CA GLY A 263 -10.41 9.51 -17.17
C GLY A 263 -8.92 9.78 -17.34
N CYS A 264 -8.61 10.81 -18.12
CA CYS A 264 -7.24 11.30 -18.29
C CYS A 264 -6.89 12.32 -17.19
N LEU A 265 -5.63 12.31 -16.74
CA LEU A 265 -5.10 13.28 -15.78
C LEU A 265 -4.79 14.66 -16.38
N LYS A 266 -4.74 14.79 -17.72
CA LYS A 266 -4.36 16.03 -18.42
C LYS A 266 -5.42 16.64 -19.31
N CYS A 267 -6.13 15.81 -20.07
CA CYS A 267 -7.11 16.27 -21.05
C CYS A 267 -8.53 15.89 -20.60
N PRO A 268 -9.59 16.51 -21.15
CA PRO A 268 -10.96 16.24 -20.72
C PRO A 268 -11.51 14.89 -21.20
N TYR A 269 -10.69 14.08 -21.90
CA TYR A 269 -11.12 12.79 -22.41
C TYR A 269 -11.45 11.83 -21.27
N HIS A 270 -12.62 11.21 -21.40
CA HIS A 270 -13.14 10.17 -20.54
C HIS A 270 -13.83 9.12 -21.39
N ASP A 271 -13.87 7.89 -20.89
CA ASP A 271 -14.48 6.75 -21.56
C ASP A 271 -15.27 5.95 -20.52
N THR A 272 -16.53 5.63 -20.80
CA THR A 272 -17.38 4.84 -19.91
C THR A 272 -17.59 3.47 -20.52
N ARG A 273 -17.20 2.43 -19.78
CA ARG A 273 -17.22 1.04 -20.26
C ARG A 273 -18.14 0.22 -19.38
N ASP A 274 -19.10 -0.47 -19.98
CA ASP A 274 -19.93 -1.44 -19.24
C ASP A 274 -19.05 -2.58 -18.71
N ILE A 275 -19.38 -3.09 -17.52
CA ILE A 275 -18.67 -4.23 -16.93
C ILE A 275 -19.09 -5.49 -17.70
N ALA A 276 -18.15 -6.08 -18.44
CA ALA A 276 -18.43 -7.16 -19.39
C ALA A 276 -19.04 -8.42 -18.74
N ASP A 277 -18.66 -8.72 -17.49
CA ASP A 277 -19.00 -9.99 -16.84
C ASP A 277 -20.29 -9.94 -15.99
N THR A 278 -20.92 -8.78 -15.85
CA THR A 278 -22.12 -8.62 -15.01
C THR A 278 -23.26 -8.01 -15.80
N THR A 279 -24.19 -8.85 -16.27
CA THR A 279 -25.36 -8.41 -17.06
C THR A 279 -26.56 -8.04 -16.19
N SER A 280 -26.65 -8.56 -14.97
CA SER A 280 -27.78 -8.31 -14.06
C SER A 280 -27.40 -8.51 -12.60
N ALA A 281 -28.03 -7.75 -11.70
CA ALA A 281 -27.91 -7.89 -10.26
C ALA A 281 -28.88 -8.97 -9.71
N PRO A 282 -28.48 -9.79 -8.72
CA PRO A 282 -29.39 -10.71 -8.07
C PRO A 282 -30.51 -9.99 -7.31
N PRO A 283 -31.71 -10.57 -7.18
CA PRO A 283 -32.82 -9.93 -6.47
C PRO A 283 -32.53 -9.65 -4.99
N SER A 284 -31.58 -10.35 -4.37
CA SER A 284 -31.18 -10.19 -2.96
C SER A 284 -30.53 -8.84 -2.64
N ILE A 285 -30.07 -8.10 -3.64
CA ILE A 285 -29.45 -6.76 -3.49
C ILE A 285 -30.25 -5.68 -4.22
N CYS A 286 -31.48 -6.00 -4.63
CA CYS A 286 -32.38 -5.04 -5.26
C CYS A 286 -33.32 -4.47 -4.22
N ASP A 287 -33.27 -3.15 -3.98
CA ASP A 287 -34.11 -2.44 -3.01
C ASP A 287 -35.62 -2.63 -3.24
N TYR A 288 -36.04 -3.06 -4.45
CA TYR A 288 -37.44 -3.38 -4.75
C TYR A 288 -37.80 -4.84 -4.41
N CYS A 289 -36.92 -5.79 -4.72
CA CYS A 289 -37.18 -7.22 -4.47
C CYS A 289 -36.82 -7.64 -3.04
N ASN A 290 -35.89 -6.94 -2.41
CA ASN A 290 -35.41 -7.13 -1.06
C ASN A 290 -35.24 -5.75 -0.37
N PRO A 291 -36.35 -5.08 -0.01
CA PRO A 291 -36.33 -3.79 0.67
C PRO A 291 -35.78 -3.85 2.10
#